data_AF-A0AAJ1X912-F1
#
_entry.id   AF-A0AAJ1X912-F1
#
_cell.length_a   1.000
_cell.length_b   1.000
_cell.length_c   1.000
_cell.angle_alpha   90.00
_cell.angle_beta   90.00
_cell.angle_gamma   90.00
#
_symmetry.space_group_name_H-M   'P 1'
#
loop_
_entity.id
_entity.type
_entity.pdbx_description
1 polymer ?
#
loop_
_entity_poly.entity_id
_entity_poly.type
_entity_poly.pdbx_seq_one_letter_code
_entity_poly.pdbx_strand_id
1 'polypeptide(L)'
;MDGYLPLTSIESDKLHFSTKAKEIAKFIEVVPNNIPYAISINGSWGAGKSTMLNFIEEELNTGICKVVRFNPWMINNREELILYLFEEIYDCIDKGYTNAKEKFKSYALKISSPLAKLTTLAVSMSQGVPAPVANPVANAVGDIV
;
A
#
# COMPACT_ATOMS: atom_id res chain seq x y z
N MET A 1 -2.86 -31.63 2.03
CA MET A 1 -2.31 -31.64 0.66
C MET A 1 -1.87 -30.20 0.40
N ASP A 2 -0.75 -29.74 0.98
CA ASP A 2 -0.47 -28.28 1.07
C ASP A 2 1.02 -27.94 0.90
N GLY A 3 1.80 -28.82 0.29
CA GLY A 3 3.26 -28.69 0.21
C GLY A 3 3.80 -27.52 -0.63
N TYR A 4 2.93 -26.77 -1.32
CA TYR A 4 3.31 -25.67 -2.21
C TYR A 4 2.85 -24.29 -1.72
N LEU A 5 2.05 -24.23 -0.66
CA LEU A 5 1.63 -22.94 -0.10
C LEU A 5 2.80 -22.30 0.65
N PRO A 6 2.92 -20.96 0.61
CA PRO A 6 3.87 -20.25 1.45
C PRO A 6 3.65 -20.62 2.93
N LEU A 7 4.73 -20.89 3.65
CA LEU A 7 4.63 -21.16 5.10
C LEU A 7 4.25 -19.86 5.80
N THR A 8 3.37 -19.98 6.80
CA THR A 8 2.83 -18.85 7.56
C THR A 8 3.41 -18.72 8.95
N SER A 9 4.08 -19.76 9.47
CA SER A 9 4.76 -19.73 10.76
C SER A 9 6.17 -20.29 10.69
N ILE A 10 7.08 -19.62 11.39
CA ILE A 10 8.50 -19.99 11.55
C ILE A 10 8.68 -21.38 12.15
N GLU A 11 7.74 -21.88 12.96
CA GLU A 11 7.82 -23.23 13.51
C GLU A 11 7.86 -24.32 12.44
N SER A 12 7.33 -24.02 11.23
CA SER A 12 7.34 -24.92 10.09
C SER A 12 8.61 -24.80 9.21
N ASP A 13 9.56 -23.95 9.59
CA ASP A 13 10.76 -23.65 8.80
C ASP A 13 11.80 -24.77 8.84
N LYS A 14 11.88 -25.53 7.74
CA LYS A 14 12.88 -26.59 7.56
C LYS A 14 14.16 -26.13 6.86
N LEU A 15 14.15 -24.94 6.27
CA LEU A 15 15.24 -24.42 5.42
C LEU A 15 15.96 -23.24 6.06
N HIS A 16 15.67 -22.95 7.33
CA HIS A 16 16.30 -21.90 8.13
C HIS A 16 16.15 -20.48 7.54
N PHE A 17 15.03 -20.24 6.85
CA PHE A 17 14.68 -18.91 6.34
C PHE A 17 14.43 -17.91 7.47
N SER A 18 13.98 -18.39 8.62
CA SER A 18 13.76 -17.64 9.87
C SER A 18 14.97 -16.81 10.30
N THR A 19 16.19 -17.34 10.15
CA THR A 19 17.41 -16.61 10.53
C THR A 19 17.57 -15.33 9.70
N LYS A 20 17.36 -15.44 8.39
CA LYS A 20 17.44 -14.28 7.48
C LYS A 20 16.27 -13.33 7.67
N ALA A 21 15.07 -13.85 7.91
CA ALA A 21 13.89 -13.05 8.20
C ALA A 21 14.10 -12.18 9.44
N LYS A 22 14.65 -12.75 10.51
CA LYS A 22 15.00 -12.05 11.75
C LYS A 22 16.03 -10.95 11.56
N GLU A 23 17.06 -11.20 10.75
CA GLU A 23 18.05 -10.16 10.41
C GLU A 23 17.40 -8.97 9.68
N ILE A 24 16.49 -9.25 8.74
CA ILE A 24 15.76 -8.21 7.99
C ILE A 24 14.80 -7.45 8.92
N ALA A 25 14.04 -8.14 9.77
CA ALA A 25 13.14 -7.51 10.74
C ALA A 25 13.91 -6.57 11.68
N LYS A 26 15.04 -7.03 12.22
CA LYS A 26 15.89 -6.20 13.08
C LYS A 26 16.47 -4.99 12.36
N PHE A 27 16.83 -5.13 11.09
CA PHE A 27 17.22 -3.99 10.26
C PHE A 27 16.07 -2.96 10.16
N ILE A 28 14.86 -3.41 9.87
CA ILE A 28 13.67 -2.55 9.75
C ILE A 28 13.42 -1.76 11.04
N GLU A 29 13.56 -2.42 12.20
CA GLU A 29 13.35 -1.81 13.52
C GLU A 29 14.41 -0.79 13.93
N VAL A 30 15.67 -0.97 13.49
CA VAL A 30 16.80 -0.11 13.88
C VAL A 30 16.91 1.12 12.98
N VAL A 31 16.46 1.04 11.73
CA VAL A 31 16.53 2.19 10.81
C VAL A 31 15.66 3.34 11.32
N PRO A 32 16.21 4.55 11.47
CA PRO A 32 15.43 5.72 11.85
C PRO A 32 14.25 6.01 10.90
N ASN A 33 13.08 6.34 11.47
CA ASN A 33 11.84 6.62 10.73
C ASN A 33 11.91 7.85 9.79
N ASN A 34 13.01 8.61 9.80
CA ASN A 34 13.24 9.74 8.89
C ASN A 34 14.07 9.38 7.65
N ILE A 35 14.50 8.12 7.50
CA ILE A 35 15.23 7.63 6.33
C ILE A 35 14.28 6.76 5.50
N PRO A 36 13.79 7.23 4.34
CA PRO A 36 12.97 6.40 3.47
C PRO A 36 13.83 5.34 2.77
N TYR A 37 13.36 4.10 2.73
CA TYR A 37 14.01 3.00 2.01
C TYR A 37 12.99 2.01 1.47
N ALA A 38 13.45 1.16 0.54
CA ALA A 38 12.67 0.05 -0.01
C ALA A 38 13.52 -1.22 0.00
N ILE A 39 12.92 -2.35 0.35
CA ILE A 39 13.56 -3.67 0.34
C ILE A 39 12.85 -4.53 -0.71
N SER A 40 13.63 -5.22 -1.56
CA SER A 40 13.12 -6.14 -2.56
C SER A 40 13.61 -7.56 -2.27
N ILE A 41 12.67 -8.51 -2.20
CA ILE A 41 12.96 -9.94 -2.02
C ILE A 41 12.88 -10.62 -3.39
N ASN A 42 14.04 -11.02 -3.91
CA ASN A 42 14.18 -11.58 -5.26
C ASN A 42 14.55 -13.07 -5.23
N GLY A 43 14.14 -13.80 -6.25
CA GLY A 43 14.38 -15.24 -6.37
C GLY A 43 13.49 -15.89 -7.43
N SER A 44 13.84 -17.11 -7.86
CA SER A 44 13.06 -17.88 -8.83
C SER A 44 11.65 -18.23 -8.31
N TRP A 45 10.77 -18.66 -9.21
CA TRP A 45 9.46 -19.20 -8.82
C TRP A 45 9.65 -20.40 -7.89
N GLY A 46 8.88 -20.47 -6.81
CA GLY A 46 9.04 -21.53 -5.79
C GLY A 46 10.20 -21.36 -4.81
N ALA A 47 11.03 -20.31 -4.92
CA ALA A 47 12.14 -20.06 -3.99
C ALA A 47 11.71 -19.64 -2.56
N GLY A 48 10.42 -19.66 -2.24
CA GLY A 48 9.91 -19.32 -0.90
C GLY A 48 9.89 -17.82 -0.57
N LYS A 49 9.84 -16.93 -1.56
CA LYS A 49 9.76 -15.47 -1.34
C LYS A 49 8.57 -15.05 -0.48
N SER A 50 7.39 -15.60 -0.75
CA SER A 50 6.19 -15.32 0.05
C SER A 50 6.33 -15.85 1.48
N THR A 51 6.96 -17.02 1.66
CA THR A 51 7.32 -17.55 2.98
C THR A 51 8.25 -16.59 3.72
N MET A 52 9.29 -16.08 3.05
CA MET A 52 10.20 -15.09 3.64
C MET A 52 9.46 -13.83 4.09
N LEU A 53 8.53 -13.31 3.28
CA LEU A 53 7.70 -12.17 3.68
C LEU A 53 6.85 -12.48 4.92
N ASN A 54 6.30 -13.69 5.04
CA ASN A 54 5.52 -14.10 6.21
C ASN A 54 6.39 -14.16 7.47
N PHE A 55 7.59 -14.74 7.37
CA PHE A 55 8.51 -14.84 8.50
C PHE A 55 9.05 -13.47 8.93
N ILE A 56 9.30 -12.56 7.99
CA ILE A 56 9.68 -11.18 8.35
C ILE A 56 8.55 -10.52 9.14
N GLU A 57 7.30 -10.66 8.71
CA GLU A 57 6.15 -10.14 9.46
C GLU A 57 6.03 -10.73 10.86
N GLU A 58 6.25 -12.04 11.02
CA GLU A 58 6.18 -12.72 12.32
C GLU A 58 7.29 -12.28 13.29
N GLU A 59 8.47 -11.91 12.78
CA GLU A 59 9.60 -11.42 13.60
C GLU A 59 9.52 -9.91 13.92
N LEU A 60 8.70 -9.14 13.19
CA LEU A 60 8.58 -7.69 13.39
C LEU A 60 7.87 -7.35 14.71
N ASN A 61 8.43 -6.41 15.48
CA ASN A 61 7.80 -5.90 16.69
C ASN A 61 6.60 -5.00 16.36
N THR A 62 5.40 -5.56 16.48
CA THR A 62 4.11 -4.87 16.23
C THR A 62 3.82 -3.68 17.14
N GLY A 63 4.57 -3.50 18.23
CA GLY A 63 4.54 -2.31 19.09
C GLY A 63 5.28 -1.10 18.49
N ILE A 64 6.20 -1.34 17.54
CA ILE A 64 7.04 -0.31 16.92
C ILE A 64 6.61 -0.06 15.47
N CYS A 65 6.27 -1.13 14.74
CA CYS A 65 5.87 -1.05 13.34
C CYS A 65 4.47 -1.63 13.11
N LYS A 66 3.76 -1.05 12.14
CA LYS A 66 2.51 -1.61 11.60
C LYS A 66 2.78 -2.19 10.22
N VAL A 67 2.28 -3.40 9.98
CA VAL A 67 2.45 -4.11 8.71
C VAL A 67 1.18 -3.95 7.89
N VAL A 68 1.33 -3.52 6.63
CA VAL A 68 0.24 -3.42 5.66
C VAL A 68 0.52 -4.40 4.54
N ARG A 69 -0.37 -5.37 4.36
CA ARG A 69 -0.27 -6.38 3.29
C ARG A 69 -1.02 -5.88 2.06
N PHE A 70 -0.29 -5.68 0.97
CA PHE A 70 -0.87 -5.27 -0.30
C PHE A 70 -0.59 -6.31 -1.39
N ASN A 71 -1.65 -6.80 -2.03
CA ASN A 71 -1.56 -7.76 -3.12
C ASN A 71 -2.10 -7.12 -4.43
N PRO A 72 -1.22 -6.74 -5.38
CA PRO A 72 -1.63 -6.00 -6.57
C PRO A 72 -2.35 -6.85 -7.63
N TRP A 73 -2.29 -8.18 -7.53
CA TRP A 73 -2.69 -9.09 -8.63
C TRP A 73 -4.18 -9.02 -9.00
N MET A 74 -5.04 -8.50 -8.13
CA MET A 74 -6.48 -8.43 -8.34
C MET A 74 -6.94 -7.14 -9.02
N ILE A 75 -6.04 -6.18 -9.25
CA ILE A 75 -6.41 -4.83 -9.69
C ILE A 75 -5.82 -4.55 -11.08
N ASN A 76 -6.71 -4.36 -12.05
CA ASN A 76 -6.34 -4.18 -13.46
C ASN A 76 -6.12 -2.70 -13.82
N ASN A 77 -6.67 -1.78 -13.04
CA ASN A 77 -6.59 -0.34 -13.28
C ASN A 77 -5.53 0.30 -12.37
N ARG A 78 -4.65 1.13 -12.94
CA ARG A 78 -3.56 1.79 -12.21
C ARG A 78 -4.06 2.76 -11.14
N GLU A 79 -5.08 3.55 -11.46
CA GLU A 79 -5.68 4.51 -10.52
C GLU A 79 -6.36 3.77 -9.35
N GLU A 80 -7.05 2.66 -9.63
CA GLU A 80 -7.64 1.78 -8.62
C GLU A 80 -6.58 1.12 -7.75
N LEU A 81 -5.44 0.71 -8.32
CA LEU A 81 -4.32 0.12 -7.60
C LEU A 81 -3.75 1.09 -6.57
N ILE A 82 -3.55 2.34 -6.99
CA ILE A 82 -3.05 3.41 -6.12
C ILE A 82 -4.07 3.70 -5.03
N LEU A 83 -5.35 3.85 -5.37
CA LEU A 83 -6.42 4.10 -4.40
C LEU A 83 -6.47 3.00 -3.32
N TYR A 84 -6.45 1.73 -3.74
CA TYR A 84 -6.53 0.59 -2.82
C TYR A 84 -5.30 0.52 -1.91
N LEU A 85 -4.09 0.78 -2.43
CA LEU A 85 -2.88 0.84 -1.60
C LEU A 85 -3.00 1.94 -0.52
N PHE A 86 -3.50 3.11 -0.89
CA PHE A 86 -3.66 4.22 0.05
C PHE A 86 -4.74 3.94 1.09
N GLU A 87 -5.82 3.26 0.72
CA GLU A 87 -6.89 2.82 1.64
C GLU A 87 -6.34 1.86 2.69
N GLU A 88 -5.64 0.80 2.27
CA GLU A 88 -5.00 -0.18 3.17
C GLU A 88 -4.03 0.50 4.16
N ILE A 89 -3.24 1.48 3.69
CA ILE A 89 -2.36 2.25 4.58
C ILE A 89 -3.17 3.13 5.54
N TYR A 90 -4.18 3.84 5.06
CA TYR A 90 -5.00 4.75 5.86
C TYR A 90 -5.75 4.04 6.99
N ASP A 91 -6.24 2.84 6.73
CA ASP A 91 -6.95 2.01 7.70
C ASP A 91 -6.02 1.43 8.76
N CYS A 92 -4.76 1.17 8.40
CA CYS A 92 -3.75 0.73 9.34
C CYS A 92 -3.27 1.83 10.31
N ILE A 93 -3.44 3.12 9.94
CA ILE A 93 -3.12 4.24 10.85
C ILE A 93 -4.11 4.26 12.02
N ASP A 94 -3.60 3.96 13.21
CA ASP A 94 -4.36 3.92 14.46
C ASP A 94 -5.08 5.26 14.73
N LYS A 95 -6.25 5.18 15.34
CA LYS A 95 -7.06 6.33 15.77
C LYS A 95 -6.29 7.26 16.72
N GLY A 96 -5.32 6.71 17.46
CA GLY A 96 -4.41 7.49 18.32
C GLY A 96 -3.49 8.47 17.56
N TYR A 97 -3.28 8.28 16.25
CA TYR A 97 -2.41 9.11 15.41
C TYR A 97 -3.20 10.03 14.47
N THR A 98 -4.14 10.81 15.02
CA THR A 98 -5.01 11.73 14.25
C THR A 98 -4.24 12.66 13.30
N ASN A 99 -3.14 13.25 13.75
CA ASN A 99 -2.31 14.12 12.93
C ASN A 99 -1.67 13.39 11.73
N ALA A 100 -1.23 12.14 11.92
CA ALA A 100 -0.67 11.34 10.83
C ALA A 100 -1.77 10.95 9.83
N LYS A 101 -2.95 10.59 10.34
CA LYS A 101 -4.12 10.21 9.54
C LYS A 101 -4.61 11.38 8.67
N GLU A 102 -4.71 12.58 9.22
CA GLU A 102 -5.07 13.79 8.47
C GLU A 102 -4.01 14.20 7.45
N LYS A 103 -2.72 14.14 7.83
CA LYS A 103 -1.62 14.40 6.87
C LYS A 103 -1.67 13.39 5.72
N PHE A 104 -1.79 12.10 6.02
CA PHE A 104 -1.86 11.05 5.01
C PHE A 104 -3.06 11.25 4.08
N LYS A 105 -4.25 11.54 4.63
CA LYS A 105 -5.45 11.89 3.85
C LYS A 105 -5.18 13.07 2.90
N SER A 106 -4.52 14.12 3.38
CA SER A 106 -4.18 15.28 2.54
C SER A 106 -3.23 14.92 1.39
N TYR A 107 -2.30 13.98 1.59
CA TYR A 107 -1.43 13.46 0.52
C TYR A 107 -2.20 12.54 -0.44
N ALA A 108 -3.03 11.64 0.08
CA ALA A 108 -3.88 10.75 -0.71
C ALA A 108 -4.79 11.52 -1.67
N LEU A 109 -5.36 12.64 -1.20
CA LEU A 109 -6.21 13.51 -2.02
C LEU A 109 -5.46 14.24 -3.12
N LYS A 110 -4.16 14.54 -2.92
CA LYS A 110 -3.32 15.16 -3.96
C LYS A 110 -2.96 14.17 -5.07
N ILE A 111 -2.81 12.89 -4.75
CA ILE A 111 -2.31 11.87 -5.67
C ILE A 111 -3.44 11.15 -6.40
N SER A 112 -4.61 10.99 -5.77
CA SER A 112 -5.69 10.20 -6.36
C SER A 112 -6.45 10.94 -7.46
N SER A 113 -6.91 12.17 -7.22
CA SER A 113 -7.63 13.01 -8.19
C SER A 113 -8.94 12.48 -8.88
N PRO A 114 -9.71 11.44 -8.42
CA PRO A 114 -11.15 11.43 -8.73
C PRO A 114 -11.87 12.66 -8.17
N LEU A 115 -11.36 13.25 -7.07
CA LEU A 115 -11.93 14.45 -6.47
C LEU A 115 -11.75 15.68 -7.37
N ALA A 116 -10.63 15.81 -8.09
CA ALA A 116 -10.45 16.88 -9.08
C ALA A 116 -11.43 16.72 -10.25
N LYS A 117 -11.65 15.49 -10.71
CA LYS A 117 -12.68 15.18 -11.72
C LYS A 117 -14.09 15.50 -11.20
N LEU A 118 -14.43 15.09 -9.97
CA LEU A 118 -15.71 15.34 -9.31
C LEU A 118 -15.97 16.83 -9.02
N THR A 119 -14.99 17.57 -8.50
CA THR A 119 -15.14 19.00 -8.24
C THR A 119 -15.27 19.78 -9.55
N THR A 120 -14.50 19.42 -10.58
CA THR A 120 -14.60 20.04 -11.90
C THR A 120 -15.96 19.75 -12.55
N LEU A 121 -16.48 18.53 -12.42
CA LEU A 121 -17.83 18.18 -12.83
C LEU A 121 -18.89 18.99 -12.08
N ALA A 122 -18.84 19.01 -10.76
CA ALA A 122 -19.81 19.73 -9.92
C ALA A 122 -19.80 21.25 -10.21
N VAL A 123 -18.62 21.85 -10.38
CA VAL A 123 -18.46 23.26 -10.76
C VAL A 123 -19.02 23.51 -12.15
N SER A 124 -18.69 22.68 -13.14
CA SER A 124 -19.21 22.81 -14.51
C SER A 124 -20.73 22.73 -14.54
N MET A 125 -21.32 21.77 -13.81
CA MET A 125 -22.78 21.63 -13.69
C MET A 125 -23.42 22.81 -12.95
N SER A 126 -22.79 23.36 -11.90
CA SER A 126 -23.28 24.55 -11.19
C SER A 126 -23.32 25.81 -12.07
N GLN A 127 -22.47 25.86 -13.10
CA GLN A 127 -22.42 26.93 -14.10
C GLN A 127 -23.33 26.65 -15.30
N GLY A 128 -24.17 25.61 -15.24
CA GLY A 128 -25.11 25.25 -16.31
C GLY A 128 -24.44 24.58 -17.52
N VAL A 129 -23.20 24.10 -17.40
CA VAL A 129 -22.51 23.39 -18.48
C VAL A 129 -23.08 21.96 -18.60
N PRO A 130 -23.56 21.55 -19.78
CA PRO A 130 -24.11 20.21 -19.99
C PRO A 130 -23.06 19.11 -19.78
N ALA A 131 -23.50 17.97 -19.23
CA ALA A 131 -22.65 16.79 -18.96
C ALA A 131 -21.75 16.32 -20.14
N PRO A 132 -22.22 16.36 -21.41
CA PRO A 132 -21.40 15.99 -22.58
C PRO A 132 -20.14 16.86 -22.76
N VAL A 133 -20.17 18.09 -22.26
CA VAL A 133 -19.05 19.05 -22.33
C VAL A 133 -18.21 19.03 -21.05
N ALA A 134 -18.84 18.77 -19.91
CA ALA A 134 -18.16 18.71 -18.61
C ALA A 134 -17.28 17.45 -18.45
N ASN A 135 -17.71 16.30 -18.96
CA ASN A 135 -16.98 15.03 -18.81
C ASN A 135 -15.56 15.05 -19.45
N PRO A 136 -15.36 15.51 -20.70
CA PRO A 136 -14.03 15.60 -21.29
C PRO A 136 -13.09 16.56 -20.54
N VAL A 137 -13.62 17.69 -20.05
CA VAL A 137 -12.85 18.71 -19.31
C VAL A 137 -12.44 18.18 -17.94
N ALA A 138 -13.34 17.53 -17.21
CA ALA A 138 -13.03 16.90 -15.94
C ALA A 138 -12.00 15.78 -16.08
N ASN A 139 -12.11 14.96 -17.13
CA ASN A 139 -11.12 13.92 -17.41
C ASN A 139 -9.74 14.51 -17.70
N ALA A 140 -9.65 15.53 -18.56
CA ALA A 140 -8.39 16.21 -18.84
C ALA A 140 -7.76 16.86 -17.60
N VAL A 141 -8.56 17.50 -16.75
CA VAL A 141 -8.07 18.11 -15.50
C VAL A 141 -7.54 17.06 -14.52
N GLY A 142 -8.22 15.92 -14.37
CA GLY A 142 -7.72 14.85 -13.51
C GLY A 142 -6.55 14.06 -14.09
N ASP A 143 -6.21 14.22 -15.37
CA ASP A 143 -5.03 13.62 -15.98
C ASP A 143 -3.79 14.55 -15.92
N ILE A 144 -3.98 15.84 -15.59
CA ILE A 144 -2.93 16.86 -15.45
C ILE A 144 -2.40 16.98 -14.00
N VAL A 145 -3.14 16.44 -13.02
CA VAL A 145 -2.83 16.50 -11.58
C VAL A 145 -2.32 15.16 -11.08
#